data_AF-A0A926JYJ8-F1
#
_entry.id   AF-A0A926JYJ8-F1
#
_cell.length_a   1.000
_cell.length_b   1.000
_cell.length_c   1.000
_cell.angle_alpha   90.00
_cell.angle_beta   90.00
_cell.angle_gamma   90.00
#
_symmetry.space_group_name_H-M   'P 1'
#
loop_
_entity.id
_entity.type
_entity.pdbx_description
1 polymer ?
#
loop_
_entity_poly.entity_id
_entity_poly.type
_entity_poly.pdbx_seq_one_letter_code
_entity_poly.pdbx_strand_id
1 'polypeptide(L)'
;MTSRSFRPYAVTLGLLWVLPAVLVVVLHVTLPDYNASGQCSGLGFGCTLTPADLVLFLGYFAAPVLFVLGLVACVVIAFVQSRRQRRGPPERPTSSPE
;
A
#
# COMPACT_ATOMS: atom_id res chain seq x y z
N MET A 1 -12.98 -23.03 3.07
CA MET A 1 -11.87 -22.04 3.17
C MET A 1 -12.20 -21.05 4.27
N THR A 2 -11.44 -21.07 5.37
CA THR A 2 -11.70 -20.34 6.62
C THR A 2 -11.48 -18.83 6.43
N SER A 3 -12.49 -18.14 5.91
CA SER A 3 -12.41 -16.75 5.40
C SER A 3 -12.20 -15.67 6.48
N ARG A 4 -12.34 -15.97 7.77
CA ARG A 4 -12.37 -14.94 8.83
C ARG A 4 -11.02 -14.29 9.13
N SER A 5 -9.89 -14.99 9.00
CA SER A 5 -8.57 -14.41 9.29
C SER A 5 -7.95 -13.64 8.12
N PHE A 6 -8.43 -13.87 6.89
CA PHE A 6 -7.85 -13.31 5.67
C PHE A 6 -8.38 -11.92 5.32
N ARG A 7 -9.61 -11.58 5.75
CA ARG A 7 -10.22 -10.26 5.55
C ARG A 7 -9.33 -9.08 6.00
N PRO A 8 -8.70 -9.06 7.20
CA PRO A 8 -7.88 -7.93 7.60
C PRO A 8 -6.66 -7.75 6.68
N TYR A 9 -5.96 -8.83 6.31
CA TYR A 9 -4.83 -8.77 5.38
C TYR A 9 -5.25 -8.23 4.01
N ALA A 10 -6.33 -8.77 3.45
CA ALA A 10 -6.84 -8.37 2.14
C ALA A 10 -7.30 -6.91 2.11
N VAL A 11 -7.92 -6.41 3.18
CA VAL A 11 -8.31 -5.00 3.29
C VAL A 11 -7.07 -4.10 3.38
N THR A 12 -6.09 -4.44 4.22
CA THR A 12 -4.85 -3.64 4.34
C THR A 12 -4.02 -3.64 3.07
N LEU A 13 -3.82 -4.80 2.43
CA LEU A 13 -3.09 -4.87 1.16
C LEU A 13 -3.86 -4.18 0.04
N GLY A 14 -5.18 -4.39 -0.02
CA GLY A 14 -6.05 -3.73 -0.97
C GLY A 14 -5.95 -2.21 -0.87
N LEU A 15 -6.13 -1.63 0.32
CA LEU A 15 -5.99 -0.18 0.50
C LEU A 15 -4.57 0.31 0.21
N LEU A 16 -3.54 -0.40 0.69
CA LEU A 16 -2.17 0.07 0.56
C LEU A 16 -1.65 -0.01 -0.88
N TRP A 17 -2.19 -0.90 -1.71
CA TRP A 17 -1.76 -1.06 -3.11
C TRP A 17 -2.74 -0.45 -4.12
N VAL A 18 -4.02 -0.74 -3.99
CA VAL A 18 -5.03 -0.32 -4.96
C VAL A 18 -5.22 1.19 -4.92
N LEU A 19 -5.27 1.80 -3.73
CA LEU A 19 -5.47 3.24 -3.60
C LEU A 19 -4.34 4.06 -4.28
N PRO A 20 -3.04 3.84 -3.97
CA PRO A 20 -1.98 4.59 -4.66
C PRO A 20 -1.86 4.24 -6.14
N ALA A 21 -2.12 2.99 -6.55
CA ALA A 21 -2.12 2.63 -7.96
C ALA A 21 -3.20 3.39 -8.73
N VAL A 22 -4.43 3.41 -8.21
CA VAL A 22 -5.54 4.18 -8.79
C VAL A 22 -5.23 5.66 -8.81
N LEU A 23 -4.65 6.20 -7.73
CA LEU A 23 -4.27 7.61 -7.65
C LEU A 23 -3.24 7.98 -8.74
N VAL A 24 -2.20 7.17 -8.92
CA VAL A 24 -1.18 7.36 -9.96
C VAL A 24 -1.81 7.34 -11.35
N VAL A 25 -2.68 6.37 -11.62
CA VAL A 25 -3.37 6.27 -12.91
C VAL A 25 -4.25 7.49 -13.17
N VAL A 26 -5.08 7.89 -12.19
CA VAL A 26 -5.96 9.06 -12.31
C VAL A 26 -5.14 10.33 -12.55
N LEU A 27 -4.07 10.54 -11.78
CA LEU A 27 -3.20 11.69 -11.98
C LEU A 27 -2.52 11.67 -13.34
N HIS A 28 -1.97 10.53 -13.77
CA HIS A 28 -1.29 10.43 -15.07
C HIS A 28 -2.22 10.75 -16.26
N VAL A 29 -3.48 10.31 -16.21
CA VAL A 29 -4.44 10.59 -17.31
C VAL A 29 -5.09 11.97 -17.24
N THR A 30 -5.09 12.62 -16.08
CA THR A 30 -5.68 13.96 -15.90
C THR A 30 -4.67 15.09 -16.02
N LEU A 31 -3.38 14.80 -15.77
CA LEU A 31 -2.34 15.81 -15.86
C LEU A 31 -1.90 16.02 -17.31
N PRO A 32 -1.47 17.24 -17.66
CA PRO A 32 -0.91 17.54 -18.97
C PRO A 32 0.32 16.69 -19.29
N ASP A 33 0.38 16.21 -20.53
CA ASP A 33 1.50 15.50 -21.15
C ASP A 33 2.47 16.45 -21.87
N TYR A 34 2.30 17.76 -21.69
CA TYR A 34 3.15 18.79 -22.28
C TYR A 34 3.70 19.73 -21.19
N ASN A 35 4.89 20.26 -21.47
CA ASN A 35 5.53 21.26 -20.64
C ASN A 35 5.10 22.67 -21.08
N ALA A 36 4.94 23.59 -20.13
CA ALA A 36 4.64 24.98 -20.44
C ALA A 36 5.84 25.65 -21.15
N SER A 37 5.57 26.61 -22.03
CA SER A 37 6.60 27.35 -22.77
C SER A 37 7.62 27.97 -21.81
N GLY A 38 8.91 27.61 -21.94
CA GLY A 38 10.01 28.08 -21.10
C GLY A 38 10.67 27.00 -20.23
N GLN A 39 9.98 25.88 -19.97
CA GLN A 39 10.55 24.74 -19.22
C GLN A 39 11.56 23.90 -20.04
N CYS A 40 11.68 24.16 -21.34
CA CYS A 40 12.71 23.60 -22.22
C CYS A 40 13.88 24.58 -22.46
N SER A 41 13.82 25.79 -21.91
CA SER A 41 14.83 26.84 -22.12
C SER A 41 15.82 27.00 -20.97
N GLY A 42 15.68 26.21 -19.91
CA GLY A 42 16.50 26.31 -18.70
C GLY A 42 17.50 25.17 -18.57
N LEU A 43 18.79 25.50 -18.48
CA LEU A 43 19.94 24.66 -18.08
C LEU A 43 20.62 23.79 -19.15
N GLY A 44 20.14 23.75 -20.41
CA GLY A 44 20.86 23.05 -21.50
C GLY A 44 20.82 21.51 -21.43
N PHE A 45 20.07 20.92 -20.49
CA PHE A 45 19.87 19.48 -20.33
C PHE A 45 18.61 18.95 -21.04
N GLY A 46 17.99 19.74 -21.93
CA GLY A 46 16.72 19.41 -22.58
C GLY A 46 15.50 19.81 -21.73
N CYS A 47 14.32 19.34 -22.14
CA CYS A 47 13.08 19.60 -21.39
C CYS A 47 13.05 18.81 -20.07
N THR A 48 12.54 19.43 -19.01
CA THR A 48 12.13 18.73 -17.78
C THR A 48 11.04 17.69 -18.05
N LEU A 49 10.87 16.72 -17.13
CA LEU A 49 9.74 15.79 -17.12
C LEU A 49 8.42 16.54 -17.20
N THR A 50 7.49 16.03 -18.01
CA THR A 50 6.12 16.51 -18.06
C THR A 50 5.41 16.26 -16.73
N PRO A 51 4.35 17.00 -16.39
CA PRO A 51 3.57 16.75 -15.18
C PRO A 51 3.05 15.30 -15.10
N ALA A 52 2.58 14.74 -16.22
CA ALA A 52 2.14 13.34 -16.29
C ALA A 52 3.29 12.34 -16.07
N ASP A 53 4.48 12.60 -16.61
CA ASP A 53 5.66 11.74 -16.44
C ASP A 53 6.25 11.84 -15.03
N LEU A 54 6.17 13.02 -14.42
CA LEU A 54 6.61 13.23 -13.04
C LEU A 54 5.83 12.34 -12.06
N VAL A 55 4.53 12.17 -12.28
CA VAL A 55 3.68 11.28 -11.48
C VAL A 55 4.14 9.82 -11.60
N LEU A 56 4.46 9.36 -12.82
CA LEU A 56 5.00 8.01 -13.03
C LEU A 56 6.37 7.84 -12.37
N PHE A 57 7.24 8.85 -12.51
CA PHE A 57 8.56 8.85 -11.88
C PHE A 57 8.44 8.75 -10.35
N LEU A 58 7.61 9.59 -9.73
CA LEU A 58 7.33 9.49 -8.28
C LEU A 58 6.73 8.14 -7.91
N GLY A 59 5.79 7.62 -8.71
CA GLY A 59 5.19 6.31 -8.50
C GLY A 59 6.23 5.19 -8.49
N TYR A 60 7.20 5.24 -9.40
CA TYR A 60 8.30 4.27 -9.48
C TYR A 60 9.18 4.28 -8.23
N PHE A 61 9.50 5.47 -7.69
CA PHE A 61 10.27 5.58 -6.43
C PHE A 61 9.46 5.28 -5.17
N ALA A 62 8.15 5.55 -5.19
CA ALA A 62 7.26 5.24 -4.09
C ALA A 62 6.96 3.74 -3.98
N ALA A 63 6.93 3.01 -5.10
CA ALA A 63 6.62 1.58 -5.16
C ALA A 63 7.45 0.70 -4.19
N PRO A 64 8.80 0.77 -4.15
CA PRO A 64 9.58 -0.04 -3.20
C PRO A 64 9.28 0.32 -1.74
N VAL A 65 9.03 1.60 -1.44
CA VAL A 65 8.66 2.03 -0.07
C VAL A 65 7.30 1.45 0.33
N LEU A 66 6.31 1.53 -0.56
CA LEU A 66 4.99 0.94 -0.36
C LEU A 66 5.06 -0.59 -0.22
N PHE A 67 5.94 -1.24 -0.98
CA PHE A 67 6.19 -2.67 -0.87
C PHE A 67 6.72 -3.05 0.52
N VAL A 68 7.72 -2.34 1.02
CA VAL A 68 8.27 -2.56 2.37
C VAL A 68 7.19 -2.32 3.43
N LEU A 69 6.40 -1.25 3.32
CA LEU A 69 5.29 -0.98 4.23
C LEU A 69 4.25 -2.11 4.22
N GLY A 70 3.95 -2.67 3.05
CA GLY A 70 3.04 -3.81 2.91
C GLY A 70 3.55 -5.05 3.63
N LEU A 71 4.84 -5.36 3.49
CA LEU A 71 5.47 -6.45 4.23
C LEU A 71 5.43 -6.23 5.74
N VAL A 72 5.74 -5.02 6.20
CA VAL A 72 5.68 -4.65 7.62
C VAL A 72 4.25 -4.83 8.15
N ALA A 73 3.24 -4.36 7.42
CA ALA A 73 1.85 -4.54 7.81
C ALA A 73 1.47 -6.03 7.95
N CYS A 74 1.87 -6.88 7.00
CA CYS A 74 1.67 -8.32 7.08
C CYS A 74 2.32 -8.93 8.33
N VAL A 75 3.57 -8.57 8.62
CA VAL A 75 4.29 -9.06 9.80
C VAL A 75 3.59 -8.63 11.09
N VAL A 76 3.16 -7.37 11.17
CA VAL A 76 2.44 -6.84 12.35
C VAL A 76 1.13 -7.58 12.56
N ILE A 77 0.32 -7.80 11.51
CA ILE A 77 -0.95 -8.52 11.63
C ILE A 77 -0.68 -9.97 12.07
N ALA A 78 0.30 -10.65 11.48
CA ALA A 78 0.67 -12.02 11.85
C ALA A 78 1.11 -12.12 13.31
N PHE A 79 1.94 -11.17 13.76
CA PHE A 79 2.39 -11.08 15.14
C PHE A 79 1.22 -10.85 16.10
N VAL A 80 0.33 -9.89 15.82
CA VAL A 80 -0.85 -9.61 16.65
C VAL A 80 -1.78 -10.82 16.72
N GLN A 81 -2.02 -11.52 15.61
CA GLN A 81 -2.84 -12.72 15.58
C GLN A 81 -2.22 -13.86 16.40
N SER A 82 -0.91 -14.09 16.28
CA SER A 82 -0.17 -15.08 17.07
C SER A 82 -0.24 -14.79 18.57
N ARG A 83 -0.08 -13.52 18.97
CA ARG A 83 -0.21 -13.08 20.36
C ARG A 83 -1.63 -13.27 20.90
N ARG A 84 -2.66 -13.01 20.09
CA ARG A 84 -4.07 -13.23 20.47
C ARG A 84 -4.39 -14.71 20.65
N GLN A 85 -3.87 -15.59 19.78
CA GLN A 85 -4.05 -17.04 19.92
C GLN A 85 -3.38 -17.58 21.18
N ARG A 86 -2.17 -17.10 21.51
CA ARG A 86 -1.46 -17.49 22.75
C ARG A 86 -2.15 -17.02 24.03
N ARG A 87 -2.95 -15.95 23.96
CA ARG A 87 -3.83 -15.48 25.05
C ARG A 87 -5.21 -16.16 25.00
N GLY A 88 -5.31 -17.35 24.39
CA GLY A 88 -6.54 -18.12 24.26
C GLY A 88 -7.29 -18.25 25.58
N PRO A 89 -8.63 -18.38 25.53
CA PRO A 89 -9.48 -18.24 26.70
C PRO A 89 -9.03 -19.18 27.82
N PRO A 90 -9.08 -18.73 29.09
CA PRO A 90 -8.78 -19.60 30.21
C PRO A 90 -9.63 -20.86 30.07
N GLU A 91 -8.96 -22.02 30.13
CA GLU A 91 -9.55 -23.35 30.14
C GLU A 91 -10.70 -23.31 31.14
N ARG A 92 -11.95 -23.30 30.66
CA ARG A 92 -13.10 -23.45 31.56
C ARG A 92 -12.92 -24.84 32.17
N PRO A 93 -12.74 -24.97 33.49
CA PRO A 93 -12.86 -26.27 34.10
C PRO A 93 -14.27 -26.75 33.78
N THR A 94 -14.36 -27.83 33.00
CA THR A 94 -15.57 -28.62 32.85
C THR A 94 -15.88 -29.17 34.23
N SER A 95 -16.62 -28.39 35.01
CA SER A 95 -17.28 -28.89 36.21
C SER A 95 -18.34 -29.87 35.74
N SER A 96 -18.00 -31.16 35.83
CA SER A 96 -18.98 -32.23 35.95
C SER A 96 -19.46 -32.26 37.40
N PRO A 97 -20.74 -31.98 37.63
CA PRO A 97 -21.57 -32.82 38.49
C PRO A 97 -22.89 -33.10 37.74
N GLU A 98 -23.47 -34.30 37.66
CA GLU A 98 -23.46 -35.56 38.42
C GLU A 98 -23.71 -36.70 37.43
#